data_AF-E4Y3E2-F1
#
_entry.id   AF-E4Y3E2-F1
#
_cell.length_a   1.000
_cell.length_b   1.000
_cell.length_c   1.000
_cell.angle_alpha   90.00
_cell.angle_beta   90.00
_cell.angle_gamma   90.00
#
_symmetry.space_group_name_H-M   'P 1'
#
loop_
_entity.id
_entity.type
_entity.pdbx_description
1 polymer ?
#
loop_
_entity_poly.entity_id
_entity_poly.type
_entity_poly.pdbx_seq_one_letter_code
_entity_poly.pdbx_strand_id
1 'polypeptide(L)'
;MAELKIALTSKEEVPTVYQIRKINILANSGIKFFTGFIDSCRGPDKKFPKEFEKIIVRPILMAHFHVARLYGKMISPVMSERVDWTKKSWQAYKTILLLCEQDPSAKEEIPEEYELVVEMDALMPQKLQQLSFSL
;
A
#
# COMPACT_ATOMS: atom_id res chain seq x y z
N MET A 1 -9.70 4.15 -20.80
CA MET A 1 -9.41 5.10 -21.91
C MET A 1 -9.77 6.55 -21.60
N ALA A 2 -10.80 6.84 -20.77
CA ALA A 2 -11.14 8.21 -20.37
C ALA A 2 -10.15 8.80 -19.34
N GLU A 3 -9.73 8.01 -18.35
CA GLU A 3 -8.81 8.49 -17.29
C GLU A 3 -7.41 8.84 -17.81
N LEU A 4 -6.89 8.06 -18.76
CA LEU A 4 -5.61 8.32 -19.44
C LEU A 4 -5.59 9.67 -20.18
N LYS A 5 -6.71 10.07 -20.80
CA LYS A 5 -6.82 11.35 -21.50
C LYS A 5 -6.93 12.54 -20.55
N ILE A 6 -7.59 12.34 -19.40
CA ILE A 6 -7.70 13.36 -18.35
C ILE A 6 -6.32 13.62 -17.72
N ALA A 7 -5.57 12.55 -17.40
CA ALA A 7 -4.21 12.65 -16.85
C ALA A 7 -3.21 13.35 -17.80
N LEU A 8 -3.34 13.17 -19.11
CA LEU A 8 -2.48 13.82 -20.11
C LEU A 8 -2.80 15.31 -20.34
N THR A 9 -4.00 15.77 -19.97
CA THR A 9 -4.48 17.13 -20.27
C THR A 9 -4.43 18.06 -19.05
N SER A 10 -4.42 17.51 -17.83
CA SER A 10 -4.07 18.28 -16.64
C SER A 10 -2.57 18.54 -16.64
N LYS A 11 -2.13 19.80 -16.79
CA LYS A 11 -0.84 20.21 -16.23
C LYS A 11 -0.91 19.88 -14.74
N GLU A 12 -0.39 18.73 -14.32
CA GLU A 12 -0.29 18.41 -12.90
C GLU A 12 0.57 19.50 -12.27
N GLU A 13 -0.06 20.40 -11.50
CA GLU A 13 0.66 21.37 -10.70
C GLU A 13 1.60 20.59 -9.78
N VAL A 14 2.90 20.78 -9.99
CA VAL A 14 3.92 20.18 -9.12
C VAL A 14 3.64 20.69 -7.70
N PRO A 15 3.39 19.79 -6.72
CA PRO A 15 3.06 20.22 -5.38
C PRO A 15 4.18 21.07 -4.79
N THR A 16 3.82 22.19 -4.17
CA THR A 16 4.76 23.02 -3.41
C THR A 16 5.42 22.23 -2.28
N VAL A 17 6.58 22.66 -1.82
CA VAL A 17 7.28 22.04 -0.67
C VAL A 17 6.38 21.93 0.57
N TYR A 18 5.54 22.94 0.81
CA TYR A 18 4.56 22.93 1.89
C TYR A 18 3.49 21.84 1.71
N GLN A 19 2.95 21.69 0.49
CA GLN A 19 2.00 20.63 0.16
C GLN A 19 2.64 19.24 0.29
N ILE A 20 3.85 19.04 -0.24
CA ILE A 20 4.61 17.78 -0.10
C ILE A 20 4.78 17.41 1.37
N ARG A 21 5.22 18.36 2.19
CA ARG A 21 5.38 18.14 3.63
C ARG A 21 4.07 17.73 4.29
N LYS A 22 2.96 18.41 3.97
CA LYS A 22 1.63 18.08 4.50
C LYS A 22 1.17 16.68 4.06
N ILE A 23 1.36 16.34 2.79
CA ILE A 23 1.04 15.01 2.23
C ILE A 23 1.79 13.93 3.01
N ASN A 24 3.11 14.05 3.14
CA ASN A 24 3.93 13.06 3.82
C ASN A 24 3.59 12.95 5.32
N ILE A 25 3.29 14.06 6.01
CA ILE A 25 2.86 14.04 7.42
C ILE A 25 1.54 13.27 7.56
N LEU A 26 0.54 13.57 6.72
CA LEU A 26 -0.76 12.90 6.78
C LEU A 26 -0.64 11.41 6.42
N ALA A 27 0.16 11.08 5.41
CA ALA A 27 0.41 9.70 5.01
C ALA A 27 1.11 8.90 6.12
N ASN A 28 2.16 9.46 6.73
CA ASN A 28 2.83 8.83 7.87
C ASN A 28 1.90 8.66 9.07
N SER A 29 1.04 9.64 9.34
CA SER A 29 0.02 9.54 10.40
C SER A 29 -0.94 8.38 10.13
N GLY A 30 -1.47 8.27 8.91
CA GLY A 30 -2.33 7.16 8.50
C GLY A 30 -1.63 5.81 8.61
N ILE A 31 -0.39 5.70 8.11
CA ILE A 31 0.43 4.49 8.22
C ILE A 31 0.58 4.10 9.70
N LYS A 32 0.93 5.05 10.58
CA LYS A 32 1.09 4.80 12.01
C LYS A 32 -0.18 4.19 12.62
N PHE A 33 -1.36 4.75 12.33
CA PHE A 33 -2.60 4.25 12.91
C PHE A 33 -3.03 2.89 12.33
N PHE A 34 -2.92 2.69 11.01
CA PHE A 34 -3.21 1.38 10.41
C PHE A 34 -2.24 0.30 10.87
N THR A 35 -0.95 0.60 10.97
CA THR A 35 0.04 -0.33 11.52
C THR A 35 -0.25 -0.64 12.98
N GLY A 36 -0.64 0.35 13.79
CA GLY A 36 -1.06 0.11 15.17
C GLY A 36 -2.26 -0.84 15.28
N PHE A 37 -3.24 -0.71 14.38
CA PHE A 37 -4.35 -1.66 14.29
C PHE A 37 -3.87 -3.05 13.87
N ILE A 38 -3.07 -3.17 12.81
CA ILE A 38 -2.51 -4.46 12.35
C ILE A 38 -1.74 -5.16 13.48
N ASP A 39 -0.94 -4.40 14.23
CA ASP A 39 -0.15 -4.93 15.34
C ASP A 39 -1.03 -5.36 16.52
N SER A 40 -2.18 -4.70 16.74
CA SER A 40 -3.16 -5.13 17.73
C SER A 40 -3.84 -6.46 17.40
N CYS A 41 -3.83 -6.86 16.12
CA CYS A 41 -4.33 -8.16 15.67
C CYS A 41 -3.28 -9.29 15.79
N ARG A 42 -2.05 -8.99 16.18
CA ARG A 42 -0.99 -9.99 16.39
C ARG A 42 -1.09 -10.59 17.79
N GLY A 43 -0.73 -11.87 17.91
CA GLY A 43 -0.57 -12.54 19.20
C GLY A 43 0.66 -12.03 19.97
N PRO A 44 0.86 -12.51 21.22
CA PRO A 44 2.02 -12.15 22.05
C PRO A 44 3.38 -12.45 21.40
N ASP A 45 3.42 -13.39 20.46
CA ASP A 45 4.60 -13.78 19.67
C ASP A 45 4.84 -12.89 18.43
N LYS A 46 4.04 -11.82 18.28
CA LYS A 46 4.03 -10.89 17.13
C LYS A 46 3.66 -11.55 15.79
N LYS A 47 3.07 -12.75 15.82
CA LYS A 47 2.55 -13.40 14.61
C LYS A 47 1.04 -13.19 14.52
N PHE A 48 0.53 -13.30 13.29
CA PHE A 48 -0.91 -13.38 13.11
C PHE A 48 -1.44 -14.72 13.63
N PRO A 49 -2.67 -14.74 14.18
CA PRO A 49 -3.34 -15.99 14.48
C PRO A 49 -3.51 -16.80 13.19
N LYS A 50 -3.67 -18.13 13.33
CA LYS A 50 -3.90 -19.01 12.18
C LYS A 50 -5.21 -18.69 11.45
N GLU A 51 -6.19 -18.24 12.21
CA GLU A 51 -7.52 -17.86 11.72
C GLU A 51 -7.89 -16.54 12.38
N PHE A 52 -8.45 -15.63 11.60
CA PHE A 52 -9.04 -14.40 12.12
C PHE A 52 -10.52 -14.61 12.36
N GLU A 53 -11.06 -13.94 13.38
CA GLU A 53 -12.51 -13.79 13.48
C GLU A 53 -13.04 -13.12 12.20
N LYS A 54 -14.18 -13.60 11.69
CA LYS A 54 -14.74 -13.13 10.42
C LYS A 54 -14.89 -11.60 10.35
N ILE A 55 -15.24 -10.97 11.48
CA ILE A 55 -15.39 -9.51 11.58
C ILE A 55 -14.06 -8.74 11.41
N ILE A 56 -12.92 -9.39 11.65
CA ILE A 56 -11.58 -8.81 11.57
C ILE A 56 -10.92 -9.04 10.20
N VAL A 57 -11.33 -10.06 9.45
CA VAL A 57 -10.77 -10.41 8.12
C VAL A 57 -10.78 -9.21 7.17
N ARG A 58 -11.94 -8.60 6.92
CA ARG A 58 -12.02 -7.42 6.04
C ARG A 58 -11.20 -6.22 6.56
N PRO A 59 -11.34 -5.80 7.84
CA PRO A 59 -10.54 -4.72 8.39
C PRO A 59 -9.02 -4.89 8.27
N ILE A 60 -8.48 -6.10 8.52
CA ILE A 60 -7.04 -6.31 8.48
C ILE A 60 -6.49 -6.22 7.04
N LEU A 61 -7.22 -6.77 6.07
CA LEU A 61 -6.87 -6.67 4.65
C LEU A 61 -6.91 -5.20 4.19
N MET A 62 -7.95 -4.47 4.58
CA MET A 62 -8.08 -3.04 4.27
C MET A 62 -7.00 -2.19 4.94
N ALA A 63 -6.59 -2.51 6.17
CA ALA A 63 -5.50 -1.81 6.82
C ALA A 63 -4.17 -2.00 6.04
N HIS A 64 -3.85 -3.22 5.62
CA HIS A 64 -2.69 -3.47 4.75
C HIS A 64 -2.82 -2.74 3.41
N PHE A 65 -4.01 -2.74 2.80
CA PHE A 65 -4.27 -2.06 1.54
C PHE A 65 -4.03 -0.55 1.66
N HIS A 66 -4.57 0.08 2.70
CA HIS A 66 -4.35 1.50 2.95
C HIS A 66 -2.90 1.82 3.26
N VAL A 67 -2.18 0.99 4.03
CA VAL A 67 -0.73 1.15 4.23
C VAL A 67 0.01 1.11 2.89
N ALA A 68 -0.32 0.16 2.01
CA ALA A 68 0.29 0.05 0.69
C ALA A 68 0.05 1.31 -0.17
N ARG A 69 -1.20 1.80 -0.18
CA ARG A 69 -1.60 3.02 -0.91
C ARG A 69 -0.97 4.28 -0.34
N LEU A 70 -0.82 4.39 0.98
CA LEU A 70 -0.20 5.55 1.63
C LEU A 70 1.29 5.64 1.34
N TYR A 71 2.02 4.52 1.39
CA TYR A 71 3.42 4.50 0.94
C TYR A 71 3.55 4.87 -0.54
N GLY A 72 2.59 4.46 -1.38
CA GLY A 72 2.53 4.84 -2.79
C GLY A 72 2.28 6.34 -3.05
N LYS A 73 1.79 7.09 -2.05
CA LYS A 73 1.54 8.54 -2.12
C LYS A 73 2.69 9.39 -1.59
N MET A 74 3.73 8.77 -1.01
CA MET A 74 4.85 9.50 -0.43
C MET A 74 5.69 10.16 -1.53
N ILE A 75 6.08 11.42 -1.30
CA ILE A 75 6.83 12.22 -2.28
C ILE A 75 8.19 12.59 -1.68
N SER A 76 9.28 12.30 -2.39
CA SER A 76 10.63 12.72 -2.00
C SER A 76 11.50 12.96 -3.23
N PRO A 77 12.36 14.00 -3.23
CA PRO A 77 13.40 14.13 -4.24
C PRO A 77 14.50 13.06 -4.07
N VAL A 78 14.64 12.48 -2.87
CA VAL A 78 15.68 11.50 -2.55
C VAL A 78 15.28 10.13 -3.11
N MET A 79 16.14 9.55 -3.96
CA MET A 79 15.84 8.29 -4.62
C MET A 79 15.74 7.11 -3.64
N SER A 80 16.64 7.02 -2.66
CA SER A 80 16.65 5.93 -1.67
C SER A 80 15.33 5.87 -0.89
N GLU A 81 14.79 7.02 -0.47
CA GLU A 81 13.50 7.10 0.20
C GLU A 81 12.35 6.59 -0.69
N ARG A 82 12.35 6.96 -1.97
CA ARG A 82 11.35 6.48 -2.94
C ARG A 82 11.42 4.97 -3.14
N VAL A 83 12.62 4.40 -3.23
CA VAL A 83 12.84 2.96 -3.32
C VAL A 83 12.32 2.26 -2.06
N ASP A 84 12.65 2.79 -0.88
CA ASP A 84 12.24 2.19 0.39
C ASP A 84 10.72 2.21 0.59
N TRP A 85 10.05 3.33 0.29
CA TRP A 85 8.59 3.39 0.35
C TRP A 85 7.92 2.50 -0.68
N THR A 86 8.49 2.39 -1.88
CA THR A 86 8.00 1.45 -2.91
C THR A 86 8.12 0.01 -2.41
N LYS A 87 9.24 -0.39 -1.81
CA LYS A 87 9.39 -1.73 -1.21
C LYS A 87 8.37 -1.98 -0.09
N LYS A 88 8.15 -1.00 0.79
CA LYS A 88 7.17 -1.12 1.89
C LYS A 88 5.73 -1.24 1.37
N SER A 89 5.38 -0.47 0.34
CA SER A 89 4.09 -0.57 -0.34
C SER A 89 3.91 -1.98 -0.92
N TRP A 90 4.93 -2.50 -1.60
CA TRP A 90 4.90 -3.84 -2.18
C TRP A 90 4.72 -4.94 -1.13
N GLN A 91 5.46 -4.83 -0.02
CA GLN A 91 5.36 -5.80 1.06
C GLN A 91 3.96 -5.84 1.69
N ALA A 92 3.29 -4.69 1.80
CA ALA A 92 1.91 -4.63 2.26
C ALA A 92 0.95 -5.31 1.27
N TYR A 93 1.11 -5.12 -0.04
CA TYR A 93 0.35 -5.87 -1.06
C TYR A 93 0.59 -7.38 -0.97
N LYS A 94 1.85 -7.82 -0.87
CA LYS A 94 2.18 -9.25 -0.71
C LYS A 94 1.59 -9.86 0.56
N THR A 95 1.46 -9.09 1.63
CA THR A 95 0.84 -9.58 2.87
C THR A 95 -0.63 -9.88 2.66
N ILE A 96 -1.35 -9.06 1.88
CA ILE A 96 -2.75 -9.31 1.51
C ILE A 96 -2.86 -10.61 0.70
N LEU A 97 -2.02 -10.78 -0.32
CA LEU A 97 -2.00 -12.00 -1.13
C LEU A 97 -1.78 -13.25 -0.27
N LEU A 98 -0.80 -13.20 0.65
CA LEU A 98 -0.51 -14.28 1.56
C LEU A 98 -1.71 -14.62 2.48
N LEU A 99 -2.37 -13.61 3.04
CA LEU A 99 -3.55 -13.81 3.89
C LEU A 99 -4.72 -14.44 3.10
N CYS A 100 -4.92 -14.00 1.87
CA CYS A 100 -5.93 -14.55 0.96
C CYS A 100 -5.58 -15.94 0.40
N GLU A 101 -4.30 -16.31 0.36
CA GLU A 101 -3.86 -17.68 0.04
C GLU A 101 -4.12 -18.65 1.19
N GLN A 102 -3.97 -18.18 2.43
CA GLN A 102 -4.22 -18.97 3.65
C GLN A 102 -5.72 -19.21 3.88
N ASP A 103 -6.54 -18.21 3.58
CA ASP A 103 -8.00 -18.29 3.63
C ASP A 103 -8.60 -17.75 2.32
N PRO A 104 -8.99 -18.61 1.37
CA PRO A 104 -9.60 -18.18 0.11
C PRO A 104 -10.88 -17.36 0.28
N SER A 105 -11.64 -17.55 1.37
CA SER A 105 -12.87 -16.78 1.62
C SER A 105 -12.57 -15.31 1.94
N ALA A 106 -11.35 -15.00 2.38
CA ALA A 106 -10.89 -13.64 2.63
C ALA A 106 -10.85 -12.77 1.36
N LYS A 107 -10.74 -13.39 0.17
CA LYS A 107 -10.80 -12.67 -1.13
C LYS A 107 -12.18 -12.09 -1.39
N GLU A 108 -13.23 -12.80 -0.96
CA GLU A 108 -14.63 -12.39 -1.17
C GLU A 108 -15.00 -11.16 -0.32
N GLU A 109 -14.24 -10.90 0.74
CA GLU A 109 -14.42 -9.74 1.61
C GLU A 109 -13.90 -8.43 0.98
N ILE A 110 -13.00 -8.50 -0.01
CA ILE A 110 -12.36 -7.33 -0.66
C ILE A 110 -12.12 -7.53 -2.17
N PRO A 111 -13.14 -7.88 -2.98
CA PRO A 111 -12.94 -8.36 -4.35
C PRO A 111 -12.28 -7.33 -5.26
N GLU A 112 -12.73 -6.07 -5.20
CA GLU A 112 -12.20 -4.97 -6.02
C GLU A 112 -10.75 -4.63 -5.63
N GLU A 113 -10.47 -4.56 -4.33
CA GLU A 113 -9.12 -4.27 -3.86
C GLU A 113 -8.18 -5.44 -4.11
N TYR A 114 -8.65 -6.68 -4.04
CA TYR A 114 -7.85 -7.87 -4.32
C TYR A 114 -7.40 -7.91 -5.79
N GLU A 115 -8.30 -7.60 -6.73
CA GLU A 115 -7.94 -7.47 -8.16
C GLU A 115 -6.83 -6.42 -8.34
N LEU A 116 -6.99 -5.24 -7.72
CA LEU A 116 -5.96 -4.20 -7.75
C LEU A 116 -4.65 -4.65 -7.09
N VAL A 117 -4.70 -5.39 -5.98
CA VAL A 117 -3.51 -5.90 -5.29
C VAL A 117 -2.71 -6.84 -6.21
N VAL A 118 -3.40 -7.72 -6.94
CA VAL A 118 -2.77 -8.64 -7.91
C VAL A 118 -2.10 -7.86 -9.05
N GLU A 119 -2.80 -6.88 -9.62
CA GLU A 119 -2.23 -6.01 -10.66
C GLU A 119 -1.00 -5.25 -10.14
N MET A 120 -1.08 -4.69 -8.93
CA MET A 120 0.02 -3.96 -8.33
C MET A 120 1.21 -4.87 -8.07
N ASP A 121 1.03 -6.08 -7.53
CA ASP A 121 2.14 -7.03 -7.29
C ASP A 121 2.93 -7.33 -8.57
N ALA A 122 2.24 -7.46 -9.70
CA ALA A 122 2.86 -7.67 -11.01
C ALA A 122 3.66 -6.44 -11.52
N LEU A 123 3.19 -5.22 -11.21
CA LEU A 123 3.81 -3.96 -11.67
C LEU A 123 4.98 -3.48 -10.79
N MET A 124 4.99 -3.82 -9.50
CA MET A 124 5.98 -3.31 -8.53
C MET A 124 7.45 -3.65 -8.87
N PRO A 125 7.81 -4.85 -9.39
CA PRO A 125 9.17 -5.15 -9.81
C PRO A 125 9.69 -4.16 -10.87
N GLN A 126 8.87 -3.87 -11.89
CA GLN A 126 9.24 -2.96 -12.96
C GLN A 126 9.39 -1.52 -12.44
N LYS A 127 8.49 -1.10 -11.55
CA LYS A 127 8.59 0.22 -10.88
C LYS A 127 9.88 0.36 -10.08
N LEU A 128 10.27 -0.69 -9.33
CA LEU A 128 11.53 -0.70 -8.58
C LEU A 128 12.76 -0.66 -9.49
N GLN A 129 12.74 -1.40 -10.59
CA GLN A 129 13.80 -1.37 -11.60
C GLN A 129 13.98 0.05 -12.16
N GLN A 130 12.89 0.70 -12.57
CA GLN A 130 12.93 2.07 -13.09
C GLN A 130 13.52 3.08 -12.09
N LEU A 131 13.16 2.97 -10.80
CA LEU A 131 13.74 3.79 -9.74
C LEU A 131 15.25 3.50 -9.55
N SER A 132 15.66 2.25 -9.69
CA SER A 132 17.07 1.85 -9.54
C SER A 132 17.97 2.20 -10.74
N PHE A 133 17.44 2.23 -11.96
CA PHE A 133 18.19 2.60 -13.17
C PHE A 133 18.40 4.11 -13.33
N SER A 134 17.73 4.92 -12.50
CA SER A 134 17.90 6.38 -12.48
C SER A 134 19.08 6.83 -11.59
N LEU A 135 20.04 5.92 -11.34
CA LEU A 135 21.32 6.12 -10.64
C LEU A 135 22.45 6.26 -11.66
#